data_AF-A0A1Q5Y094-F1
#
_entry.id   AF-A0A1Q5Y094-F1
#
_cell.length_a   1.000
_cell.length_b   1.000
_cell.length_c   1.000
_cell.angle_alpha   90.00
_cell.angle_beta   90.00
_cell.angle_gamma   90.00
#
_symmetry.space_group_name_H-M   'P 1'
#
loop_
_entity.id
_entity.type
_entity.pdbx_description
1 polymer ?
#
loop_
_entity_poly.entity_id
_entity_poly.type
_entity_poly.pdbx_seq_one_letter_code
_entity_poly.pdbx_strand_id
1 'polypeptide(L)'
;MKINRRIFERIDNIKWFANCGVPINGEGVNQNTVQVNSWEQAQIWYSDVNWENTTLEARNTLTEFLHSRYPNKYLEWNNTVRDAKRYIESSLSSRLQSYREQNDLDNVFVDCVKWDVLNAIMECAYSECKKLPVFFLDLLLVYENGNFPCGWDGEYPNNGKLVVY
;
A
#
# COMPACT_ATOMS: atom_id res chain seq x y z
N MET A 1 12.47 14.75 -6.02
CA MET A 1 12.84 14.10 -4.74
C MET A 1 13.49 12.78 -5.08
N LYS A 2 14.70 12.51 -4.58
CA LYS A 2 15.37 11.22 -4.85
C LYS A 2 14.72 10.14 -4.01
N ILE A 3 14.22 9.09 -4.65
CA ILE A 3 13.69 7.91 -3.95
C ILE A 3 14.84 7.24 -3.21
N ASN A 4 14.64 6.97 -1.92
CA ASN A 4 15.60 6.21 -1.13
C ASN A 4 15.62 4.76 -1.62
N ARG A 5 16.76 4.30 -2.15
CA ARG A 5 16.90 2.92 -2.68
C ARG A 5 16.52 1.83 -1.68
N ARG A 6 16.61 2.12 -0.38
CA ARG A 6 16.18 1.20 0.68
C ARG A 6 14.71 0.77 0.55
N ILE A 7 13.82 1.61 -0.02
CA ILE A 7 12.42 1.20 -0.23
C ILE A 7 12.30 0.12 -1.30
N PHE A 8 13.12 0.18 -2.35
CA PHE A 8 13.15 -0.85 -3.39
C PHE A 8 13.72 -2.16 -2.84
N GLU A 9 14.78 -2.08 -2.04
CA GLU A 9 15.33 -3.26 -1.36
C GLU A 9 14.30 -3.92 -0.44
N ARG A 10 13.50 -3.13 0.28
CA ARG A 10 12.38 -3.66 1.08
C ARG A 10 11.39 -4.41 0.20
N ILE A 11 10.87 -3.75 -0.84
CA ILE A 11 9.86 -4.29 -1.76
C ILE A 11 10.35 -5.56 -2.48
N ASP A 12 11.60 -5.57 -2.95
CA ASP A 12 12.18 -6.69 -3.68
C ASP A 12 12.31 -7.95 -2.79
N ASN A 13 12.52 -7.76 -1.49
CA ASN A 13 12.66 -8.83 -0.48
C ASN A 13 11.32 -9.33 0.09
N ILE A 14 10.20 -8.71 -0.27
CA ILE A 14 8.88 -9.14 0.20
C ILE A 14 8.58 -10.56 -0.31
N LYS A 15 8.24 -11.47 0.62
CA LYS A 15 7.65 -12.77 0.32
C LYS A 15 6.15 -12.61 0.11
N TRP A 16 5.80 -12.06 -1.04
CA TRP A 16 4.43 -11.67 -1.39
C TRP A 16 3.44 -12.79 -1.10
N PHE A 17 2.41 -12.47 -0.29
CA PHE A 17 1.24 -13.31 -0.02
C PHE A 17 1.54 -14.68 0.62
N ALA A 18 2.76 -14.89 1.11
CA ALA A 18 3.19 -16.18 1.66
C ALA A 18 2.47 -16.59 2.97
N ASN A 19 1.83 -15.63 3.65
CA ASN A 19 1.19 -15.81 4.94
C ASN A 19 -0.29 -15.37 4.96
N CYS A 20 -0.92 -15.17 3.79
CA CYS A 20 -2.34 -14.86 3.73
C CYS A 20 -3.19 -15.94 4.46
N GLY A 21 -4.16 -15.50 5.24
CA GLY A 21 -5.02 -16.29 6.12
C GLY A 21 -4.38 -16.59 7.48
N VAL A 22 -3.16 -16.12 7.75
CA VAL A 22 -2.49 -16.27 9.05
C VAL A 22 -2.55 -14.94 9.80
N PRO A 23 -3.08 -14.91 11.04
CA PRO A 23 -3.12 -13.68 11.84
C PRO A 23 -1.76 -12.99 11.92
N ILE A 24 -1.75 -11.70 11.57
CA ILE A 24 -0.54 -10.89 11.59
C ILE A 24 -0.10 -10.61 13.04
N ASN A 25 1.03 -11.20 13.43
CA ASN A 25 1.63 -11.02 14.76
C ASN A 25 2.97 -10.26 14.70
N GLY A 26 3.25 -9.59 13.57
CA GLY A 26 4.52 -8.90 13.32
C GLY A 26 4.69 -7.61 14.10
N GLU A 27 5.93 -7.31 14.48
CA GLU A 27 6.28 -6.01 15.06
C GLU A 27 5.97 -4.87 14.07
N GLY A 28 5.30 -3.82 14.55
CA GLY A 28 5.03 -2.61 13.77
C GLY A 28 3.67 -2.56 13.06
N VAL A 29 2.93 -3.66 12.99
CA VAL A 29 1.55 -3.65 12.45
C VAL A 29 0.55 -3.31 13.55
N ASN A 30 -0.45 -2.49 13.23
CA ASN A 30 -1.53 -2.16 14.14
C ASN A 30 -2.26 -3.45 14.57
N GLN A 31 -2.40 -3.68 15.88
CA GLN A 31 -3.06 -4.88 16.41
C GLN A 31 -4.59 -4.86 16.22
N ASN A 32 -5.17 -3.75 15.78
CA ASN A 32 -6.60 -3.61 15.55
C ASN A 32 -6.96 -3.90 14.08
N THR A 33 -6.64 -5.09 13.59
CA THR A 33 -7.01 -5.59 12.25
C THR A 33 -8.23 -6.50 12.30
N VAL A 34 -8.93 -6.60 11.17
CA VAL A 34 -9.93 -7.64 10.91
C VAL A 34 -9.31 -8.65 9.95
N GLN A 35 -9.27 -9.92 10.36
CA GLN A 35 -8.68 -10.98 9.55
C GLN A 35 -9.74 -11.64 8.66
N VAL A 36 -9.47 -11.77 7.38
CA VAL A 36 -10.18 -12.68 6.47
C VAL A 36 -9.29 -13.87 6.13
N ASN A 37 -9.89 -14.98 5.66
CA ASN A 37 -9.18 -16.26 5.54
C ASN A 37 -9.24 -16.87 4.14
N SER A 38 -9.71 -16.12 3.14
CA SER A 38 -9.73 -16.58 1.75
C SER A 38 -9.67 -15.42 0.75
N TRP A 39 -9.24 -15.71 -0.48
CA TRP A 39 -9.22 -14.72 -1.56
C TRP A 39 -10.61 -14.24 -1.93
N GLU A 40 -11.64 -15.09 -1.85
CA GLU A 40 -13.02 -14.70 -2.11
C GLU A 40 -13.52 -13.67 -1.09
N GLN A 41 -13.16 -13.84 0.20
CA GLN A 41 -13.46 -12.84 1.22
C GLN A 41 -12.65 -11.56 0.98
N ALA A 42 -11.36 -11.68 0.69
CA ALA A 42 -10.51 -10.53 0.39
C ALA A 42 -11.07 -9.71 -0.79
N GLN A 43 -11.57 -10.37 -1.84
CA GLN A 43 -12.14 -9.72 -3.02
C GLN A 43 -13.35 -8.86 -2.72
N ILE A 44 -14.22 -9.31 -1.83
CA ILE A 44 -15.36 -8.50 -1.37
C ILE A 44 -14.86 -7.18 -0.78
N TRP A 45 -13.78 -7.22 0.00
CA TRP A 45 -13.23 -6.04 0.67
C TRP A 45 -12.42 -5.15 -0.28
N TYR A 46 -11.54 -5.71 -1.12
CA TYR A 46 -10.65 -4.87 -1.94
C TYR A 46 -11.38 -4.26 -3.12
N SER A 47 -12.55 -4.82 -3.49
CA SER A 47 -13.47 -4.25 -4.47
C SER A 47 -14.51 -3.32 -3.84
N ASP A 48 -14.49 -3.15 -2.51
CA ASP A 48 -15.44 -2.31 -1.81
C ASP A 48 -15.13 -0.82 -2.01
N VAL A 49 -16.18 -0.03 -2.24
CA VAL A 49 -16.06 1.43 -2.44
C VAL A 49 -15.47 2.13 -1.21
N ASN A 50 -15.68 1.59 0.00
CA ASN A 50 -15.07 2.11 1.22
C ASN A 50 -13.55 1.97 1.19
N TRP A 51 -13.02 0.87 0.64
CA TRP A 51 -11.58 0.69 0.52
C TRP A 51 -10.96 1.64 -0.49
N GLU A 52 -11.61 1.80 -1.65
CA GLU A 52 -11.21 2.79 -2.65
C GLU A 52 -11.19 4.21 -2.07
N ASN A 53 -12.26 4.62 -1.39
CA ASN A 53 -12.36 5.93 -0.74
C ASN A 53 -11.30 6.11 0.35
N THR A 54 -11.04 5.07 1.16
CA THR A 54 -10.04 5.12 2.24
C THR A 54 -8.64 5.37 1.69
N THR A 55 -8.22 4.58 0.70
CA THR A 55 -6.88 4.72 0.10
C THR A 55 -6.75 6.03 -0.69
N LEU A 56 -7.82 6.50 -1.34
CA LEU A 56 -7.85 7.78 -2.02
C LEU A 56 -7.71 8.94 -1.02
N GLU A 57 -8.43 8.91 0.10
CA GLU A 57 -8.36 9.92 1.14
C GLU A 57 -6.98 9.96 1.82
N ALA A 58 -6.38 8.80 2.09
CA ALA A 58 -5.01 8.72 2.58
C ALA A 58 -4.00 9.37 1.62
N ARG A 59 -4.14 9.12 0.31
CA ARG A 59 -3.32 9.78 -0.72
C ARG A 59 -3.56 11.29 -0.79
N ASN A 60 -4.80 11.74 -0.70
CA ASN A 60 -5.15 13.16 -0.69
C ASN A 60 -4.57 13.87 0.54
N THR A 61 -4.66 13.23 1.71
CA THR A 61 -4.05 13.74 2.95
C THR A 61 -2.55 14.00 2.76
N LEU A 62 -1.83 13.08 2.11
CA LEU A 62 -0.41 13.25 1.81
C LEU A 62 -0.15 14.41 0.85
N THR A 63 -0.89 14.50 -0.26
CA THR A 63 -0.68 15.56 -1.26
C THR A 63 -1.01 16.94 -0.70
N GLU A 64 -2.11 17.08 0.05
CA GLU A 64 -2.48 18.32 0.74
C GLU A 64 -1.45 18.74 1.77
N PHE A 65 -0.93 17.78 2.56
CA PHE A 65 0.14 18.03 3.52
C PHE A 65 1.40 18.56 2.82
N LEU A 66 1.83 17.92 1.72
CA LEU A 66 3.02 18.34 0.98
C LEU A 66 2.81 19.69 0.31
N HIS A 67 1.66 19.91 -0.31
CA HIS A 67 1.33 21.18 -0.96
C HIS A 67 1.32 22.34 0.04
N SER A 68 0.70 22.14 1.21
CA SER A 68 0.57 23.18 2.24
C SER A 68 1.85 23.47 3.01
N ARG A 69 2.63 22.44 3.37
CA ARG A 69 3.79 22.57 4.29
C ARG A 69 5.15 22.50 3.61
N TYR A 70 5.23 21.85 2.46
CA TYR A 70 6.49 21.61 1.74
C TYR A 70 6.34 21.89 0.23
N PRO A 71 5.82 23.06 -0.20
CA PRO A 71 5.48 23.34 -1.59
C PRO A 71 6.66 23.14 -2.54
N ASN A 72 7.88 23.53 -2.14
CA ASN A 72 9.10 23.32 -2.92
C ASN A 72 9.41 21.84 -3.14
N LYS A 73 9.16 20.97 -2.16
CA LYS A 73 9.32 19.51 -2.32
C LYS A 73 8.16 18.92 -3.13
N TYR A 74 6.96 19.49 -3.04
CA TYR A 74 5.78 19.04 -3.79
C TYR A 74 5.94 19.22 -5.30
N LEU A 75 6.68 20.24 -5.77
CA LEU A 75 7.01 20.41 -7.20
C LEU A 75 7.64 19.17 -7.85
N GLU A 76 8.32 18.35 -7.04
CA GLU A 76 8.97 17.13 -7.49
C GLU A 76 8.04 15.91 -7.59
N TRP A 77 6.79 16.03 -7.15
CA TRP A 77 5.85 14.92 -7.02
C TRP A 77 5.74 14.10 -8.30
N ASN A 78 5.49 14.75 -9.43
CA ASN A 78 5.31 14.08 -10.72
C ASN A 78 6.57 13.33 -11.18
N ASN A 79 7.75 13.88 -10.93
CA ASN A 79 9.02 13.21 -11.25
C ASN A 79 9.18 11.95 -10.39
N THR A 80 8.90 12.05 -9.09
CA THR A 80 8.99 10.91 -8.17
C THR A 80 7.95 9.83 -8.50
N VAL A 81 6.71 10.19 -8.85
CA VAL A 81 5.68 9.24 -9.33
C VAL A 81 6.14 8.50 -10.58
N ARG A 82 6.71 9.20 -11.56
CA ARG A 82 7.22 8.56 -12.79
C ARG A 82 8.34 7.57 -12.50
N ASP A 83 9.23 7.88 -11.57
CA ASP A 83 10.34 7.00 -11.19
C ASP A 83 9.82 5.76 -10.45
N ALA A 84 8.87 5.95 -9.53
CA ALA A 84 8.23 4.85 -8.80
C ALA A 84 7.45 3.92 -9.74
N LYS A 85 6.65 4.46 -10.66
CA LYS A 85 5.93 3.65 -11.66
C LYS A 85 6.88 2.84 -12.54
N ARG A 86 7.99 3.43 -12.99
CA ARG A 86 9.00 2.69 -13.77
C ARG A 86 9.54 1.49 -13.02
N TYR A 87 9.85 1.66 -11.74
CA TYR A 87 10.31 0.56 -10.88
C TYR A 87 9.24 -0.53 -10.71
N ILE A 88 8.00 -0.15 -10.41
CA ILE A 88 6.87 -1.09 -10.24
C ILE A 88 6.67 -1.91 -11.53
N GLU A 89 6.67 -1.25 -12.69
CA GLU A 89 6.51 -1.95 -13.97
C GLU A 89 7.68 -2.89 -14.26
N SER A 90 8.92 -2.53 -13.90
CA SER A 90 10.08 -3.37 -14.16
C SER A 90 10.28 -4.51 -13.16
N SER A 91 9.93 -4.32 -11.88
CA SER A 91 10.25 -5.27 -10.80
C SER A 91 9.05 -6.10 -10.35
N LEU A 92 7.84 -5.53 -10.40
CA LEU A 92 6.68 -6.10 -9.71
C LEU A 92 5.58 -6.59 -10.67
N SER A 93 5.38 -5.92 -11.81
CA SER A 93 4.25 -6.23 -12.72
C SER A 93 4.17 -7.68 -13.14
N SER A 94 5.26 -8.27 -13.64
CA SER A 94 5.26 -9.67 -14.10
C SER A 94 4.94 -10.65 -12.96
N ARG A 95 5.51 -10.43 -11.77
CA ARG A 95 5.26 -11.24 -10.57
C ARG A 95 3.79 -11.20 -10.15
N LEU A 96 3.18 -10.01 -10.13
CA LEU A 96 1.76 -9.86 -9.77
C LEU A 96 0.84 -10.50 -10.81
N GLN A 97 1.15 -10.36 -12.10
CA GLN A 97 0.36 -11.00 -13.17
C GLN A 97 0.40 -12.53 -13.05
N SER A 98 1.59 -13.11 -12.85
CA SER A 98 1.72 -14.54 -12.62
C SER A 98 0.99 -15.01 -11.36
N TYR A 99 1.07 -14.26 -10.26
CA TYR A 99 0.35 -14.59 -9.03
C TYR A 99 -1.17 -14.52 -9.22
N ARG A 100 -1.65 -13.47 -9.91
CA ARG A 100 -3.06 -13.29 -10.27
C ARG A 100 -3.58 -14.50 -11.04
N GLU A 101 -2.89 -14.90 -12.10
CA GLU A 101 -3.28 -16.03 -12.96
C GLU A 101 -3.26 -17.38 -12.22
N GLN A 102 -2.28 -17.60 -11.33
CA GLN A 102 -2.18 -18.83 -10.56
C GLN A 102 -3.29 -18.98 -9.50
N ASN A 103 -3.86 -17.87 -9.05
CA ASN A 103 -4.87 -17.84 -7.97
C ASN A 103 -6.26 -17.39 -8.46
N ASP A 104 -6.47 -17.30 -9.79
CA ASP A 104 -7.73 -16.86 -10.42
C ASP A 104 -8.27 -15.52 -9.89
N LEU A 105 -7.36 -14.56 -9.66
CA LEU A 105 -7.71 -13.23 -9.16
C LEU A 105 -8.06 -12.27 -10.31
N ASP A 106 -8.79 -11.20 -10.00
CA ASP A 106 -9.14 -10.17 -10.98
C ASP A 106 -8.03 -9.13 -11.17
N ASN A 107 -8.25 -8.19 -12.10
CA ASN A 107 -7.32 -7.08 -12.33
C ASN A 107 -7.29 -6.09 -11.17
N VAL A 108 -8.38 -5.98 -10.41
CA VAL A 108 -8.50 -5.06 -9.28
C VAL A 108 -7.45 -5.40 -8.23
N PHE A 109 -7.21 -6.70 -7.96
CA PHE A 109 -6.10 -7.13 -7.10
C PHE A 109 -4.75 -6.53 -7.52
N VAL A 110 -4.38 -6.61 -8.81
CA VAL A 110 -3.11 -6.08 -9.30
C VAL A 110 -3.05 -4.56 -9.14
N ASP A 111 -4.15 -3.88 -9.46
CA ASP A 111 -4.24 -2.43 -9.37
C ASP A 111 -4.15 -1.94 -7.92
N CYS A 112 -4.79 -2.62 -6.96
CA CYS A 112 -4.67 -2.37 -5.53
C CYS A 112 -3.21 -2.48 -5.06
N VAL A 113 -2.54 -3.59 -5.36
CA VAL A 113 -1.15 -3.79 -4.92
C VAL A 113 -0.22 -2.73 -5.53
N LYS A 114 -0.38 -2.42 -6.81
CA LYS A 114 0.41 -1.36 -7.47
C LYS A 114 0.14 0.02 -6.87
N TRP A 115 -1.11 0.32 -6.53
CA TRP A 115 -1.49 1.56 -5.88
C TRP A 115 -0.85 1.71 -4.51
N ASP A 116 -0.91 0.66 -3.69
CA ASP A 116 -0.35 0.67 -2.34
C ASP A 116 1.17 0.85 -2.38
N VAL A 117 1.85 0.06 -3.21
CA VAL A 117 3.31 0.13 -3.36
C VAL A 117 3.74 1.48 -3.90
N LEU A 118 3.02 2.04 -4.88
CA LEU A 118 3.31 3.37 -5.40
C LEU A 118 3.27 4.41 -4.28
N ASN A 119 2.18 4.45 -3.51
CA ASN A 119 2.03 5.46 -2.48
C ASN A 119 2.96 5.22 -1.28
N ALA A 120 3.33 3.98 -0.95
CA ALA A 120 4.36 3.67 0.04
C ALA A 120 5.75 4.19 -0.39
N ILE A 121 6.08 4.06 -1.68
CA ILE A 121 7.29 4.69 -2.25
C ILE A 121 7.22 6.21 -2.13
N MET A 122 6.05 6.80 -2.40
CA MET A 122 5.85 8.25 -2.24
C MET A 122 6.07 8.69 -0.79
N GLU A 123 5.41 8.07 0.18
CA GLU A 123 5.61 8.39 1.60
C GLU A 123 7.08 8.23 2.02
N CYS A 124 7.75 7.16 1.59
CA CYS A 124 9.17 6.96 1.88
C CYS A 124 10.05 8.06 1.27
N ALA A 125 9.78 8.46 0.02
CA ALA A 125 10.52 9.52 -0.65
C ALA A 125 10.41 10.84 0.13
N TYR A 126 9.28 11.12 0.76
CA TYR A 126 9.07 12.35 1.53
C TYR A 126 9.34 12.21 3.04
N SER A 127 9.94 11.10 3.50
CA SER A 127 10.14 10.77 4.92
C SER A 127 10.91 11.80 5.76
N GLU A 128 11.69 12.70 5.13
CA GLU A 128 12.35 13.82 5.81
C GLU A 128 11.37 14.93 6.27
N CYS A 129 10.16 14.95 5.72
CA CYS A 129 9.12 15.91 6.09
C CYS A 129 8.56 15.55 7.47
N LYS A 130 8.76 16.42 8.46
CA LYS A 130 8.28 16.18 9.83
C LYS A 130 6.76 16.03 9.86
N LYS A 131 6.27 14.97 10.53
CA LYS A 131 4.84 14.62 10.70
C LYS A 131 4.14 14.26 9.38
N LEU A 132 4.87 13.66 8.44
CA LEU A 132 4.30 13.11 7.22
C LEU A 132 3.23 12.04 7.56
N PRO A 133 2.09 12.00 6.85
CA PRO A 133 1.20 10.84 6.85
C PRO A 133 1.94 9.58 6.34
N VAL A 134 1.67 8.41 6.95
CA VAL A 134 2.41 7.16 6.69
C VAL A 134 1.51 5.93 6.46
N PHE A 135 0.27 6.16 6.01
CA PHE A 135 -0.73 5.11 5.84
C PHE A 135 -0.25 3.98 4.93
N PHE A 136 0.37 4.31 3.79
CA PHE A 136 0.82 3.29 2.84
C PHE A 136 2.10 2.58 3.27
N LEU A 137 2.96 3.22 4.06
CA LEU A 137 4.07 2.55 4.74
C LEU A 137 3.55 1.54 5.77
N ASP A 138 2.43 1.81 6.43
CA ASP A 138 1.77 0.84 7.31
C ASP A 138 1.20 -0.33 6.51
N LEU A 139 0.59 -0.08 5.34
CA LEU A 139 0.18 -1.16 4.42
C LEU A 139 1.38 -1.98 3.94
N LEU A 140 2.52 -1.34 3.66
CA LEU A 140 3.75 -2.03 3.25
C LEU A 140 4.24 -3.01 4.32
N LEU A 141 4.06 -2.70 5.61
CA LEU A 141 4.40 -3.63 6.69
C LEU A 141 3.53 -4.90 6.63
N VAL A 142 2.27 -4.80 6.22
CA VAL A 142 1.38 -5.96 6.02
C VAL A 142 1.93 -6.85 4.90
N TYR A 143 2.30 -6.25 3.77
CA TYR A 143 2.94 -6.95 2.66
C TYR A 143 4.27 -7.58 3.06
N GLU A 144 5.12 -6.89 3.82
CA GLU A 144 6.41 -7.40 4.31
C GLU A 144 6.25 -8.63 5.23
N ASN A 145 5.11 -8.73 5.93
CA ASN A 145 4.74 -9.91 6.69
C ASN A 145 4.11 -11.02 5.83
N GLY A 146 4.05 -10.85 4.51
CA GLY A 146 3.49 -11.82 3.58
C GLY A 146 1.97 -11.87 3.55
N ASN A 147 1.29 -10.85 4.06
CA ASN A 147 -0.17 -10.73 4.05
C ASN A 147 -0.62 -9.72 2.98
N PHE A 148 -1.92 -9.57 2.80
CA PHE A 148 -2.54 -8.65 1.86
C PHE A 148 -3.52 -7.70 2.57
N PRO A 149 -3.26 -6.38 2.64
CA PRO A 149 -4.25 -5.43 3.08
C PRO A 149 -5.36 -5.35 2.03
N CYS A 150 -6.57 -5.70 2.42
CA CYS A 150 -7.68 -5.86 1.48
C CYS A 150 -8.87 -4.95 1.75
N GLY A 151 -8.90 -4.17 2.83
CA GLY A 151 -10.04 -3.31 3.08
C GLY A 151 -9.94 -2.45 4.33
N TRP A 152 -11.01 -1.71 4.59
CA TRP A 152 -11.19 -0.94 5.81
C TRP A 152 -12.61 -1.15 6.35
N ASP A 153 -12.70 -1.63 7.59
CA ASP A 153 -13.96 -1.84 8.30
C ASP A 153 -14.24 -0.63 9.21
N GLY A 154 -15.20 0.21 8.82
CA GLY A 154 -15.54 1.46 9.51
C GLY A 154 -15.19 2.73 8.71
N GLU A 155 -15.08 3.86 9.41
CA GLU A 155 -14.83 5.18 8.83
C GLU A 155 -13.36 5.57 8.98
N TYR A 156 -12.68 5.83 7.87
CA TYR A 156 -11.34 6.42 7.86
C TYR A 156 -11.42 7.97 7.91
N PRO A 157 -10.56 8.68 8.67
CA PRO A 157 -9.48 8.19 9.54
C PRO A 157 -9.89 7.97 11.00
N ASN A 158 -11.16 8.25 11.34
CA ASN A 158 -11.58 8.42 12.74
C ASN A 158 -11.74 7.09 13.50
N ASN A 159 -12.45 6.12 12.92
CA ASN A 159 -12.80 4.88 13.59
C ASN A 159 -12.98 3.75 12.57
N GLY A 160 -11.94 2.97 12.36
CA GLY A 160 -12.03 1.74 11.60
C GLY A 160 -10.82 0.85 11.79
N LYS A 161 -10.88 -0.30 11.13
CA LYS A 161 -9.89 -1.37 11.24
C LYS A 161 -9.42 -1.76 9.86
N LEU A 162 -8.12 -1.94 9.72
CA LEU A 162 -7.57 -2.50 8.49
C LEU A 162 -8.01 -3.95 8.37
N VAL A 163 -8.59 -4.30 7.22
CA VAL A 163 -8.92 -5.68 6.88
C VAL A 163 -7.71 -6.28 6.17
N VAL A 164 -7.28 -7.45 6.66
CA VAL A 164 -6.08 -8.14 6.19
C VAL A 164 -6.44 -9.57 5.82
N TYR A 165 -5.99 -10.00 4.66
CA TYR A 165 -5.90 -11.41 4.30
C TYR A 165 -4.50 -11.93 4.57
#